data_AF-A0A497AU63-F1
#
_entry.id   AF-A0A497AU63-F1
#
_cell.length_a   1.000
_cell.length_b   1.000
_cell.length_c   1.000
_cell.angle_alpha   90.00
_cell.angle_beta   90.00
_cell.angle_gamma   90.00
#
_symmetry.space_group_name_H-M   'P 1'
#
loop_
_entity.id
_entity.type
_entity.pdbx_description
1 polymer ?
#
loop_
_entity_poly.entity_id
_entity_poly.type
_entity_poly.pdbx_seq_one_letter_code
_entity_poly.pdbx_strand_id
1 'polypeptide(L)' 'AILKQVLKELGLDEDRVWLRWISASEGQRFADTVKEMVEYLRKKGPSPLKKALV' A
#
# COMPACT_ATOMS: atom_id res chain seq x y z
N ALA A 1 -5.77 -12.85 -4.86
CA ALA A 1 -6.93 -12.05 -4.41
C ALA A 1 -7.37 -11.15 -5.54
N ILE A 2 -8.69 -10.99 -5.76
CA ILE A 2 -9.26 -10.25 -6.90
C ILE A 2 -8.71 -8.81 -6.96
N LEU A 3 -8.56 -8.14 -5.82
CA LEU A 3 -8.05 -6.76 -5.77
C LEU A 3 -6.66 -6.61 -6.42
N LYS A 4 -5.73 -7.53 -6.14
CA LYS A 4 -4.38 -7.48 -6.73
C LYS A 4 -4.42 -7.66 -8.25
N GLN A 5 -5.28 -8.54 -8.75
CA GLN A 5 -5.49 -8.74 -10.19
C GLN A 5 -6.06 -7.48 -10.84
N VAL A 6 -7.09 -6.87 -10.25
CA VAL A 6 -7.67 -5.60 -10.74
C VAL A 6 -6.64 -4.48 -10.79
N LEU A 7 -5.83 -4.33 -9.73
CA LEU A 7 -4.77 -3.31 -9.70
C LEU A 7 -3.77 -3.53 -10.85
N LYS A 8 -3.36 -4.78 -11.07
CA LYS A 8 -2.44 -5.12 -12.16
C LYS A 8 -3.04 -4.85 -13.54
N GLU A 9 -4.32 -5.19 -13.75
CA GLU A 9 -5.05 -4.90 -15.01
C GLU A 9 -5.17 -3.40 -15.28
N LEU A 10 -5.31 -2.58 -14.23
CA LEU A 10 -5.30 -1.11 -14.32
C LEU A 10 -3.89 -0.51 -14.52
N GLY A 11 -2.84 -1.34 -14.67
CA GLY A 11 -1.46 -0.89 -14.79
C GLY A 11 -0.90 -0.30 -13.48
N LEU A 12 -1.54 -0.60 -12.35
CA LEU A 12 -1.12 -0.15 -11.04
C LEU A 12 -0.21 -1.19 -10.38
N ASP A 13 0.72 -0.67 -9.61
CA ASP A 13 1.62 -1.47 -8.81
C ASP A 13 0.86 -2.08 -7.61
N GLU A 14 0.49 -3.36 -7.75
CA GLU A 14 -0.36 -4.09 -6.80
C GLU A 14 0.21 -4.15 -5.38
N ASP A 15 1.54 -4.05 -5.22
CA ASP A 15 2.20 -4.12 -3.92
C ASP A 15 2.17 -2.79 -3.16
N ARG A 16 1.57 -1.74 -3.75
CA ARG A 16 1.23 -0.50 -3.03
C ARG A 16 0.02 -0.65 -2.12
N VAL A 17 -0.73 -1.76 -2.21
CA VAL A 17 -1.91 -2.02 -1.38
C VAL A 17 -1.62 -3.17 -0.41
N TRP A 18 -1.67 -2.87 0.88
CA TRP A 18 -1.37 -3.82 1.95
C TRP A 18 -2.63 -4.17 2.73
N LEU A 19 -2.88 -5.47 2.93
CA LEU A 19 -3.89 -5.97 3.85
C LEU A 19 -3.19 -6.53 5.09
N ARG A 20 -3.57 -6.05 6.27
CA ARG A 20 -3.07 -6.50 7.56
C ARG A 20 -4.22 -6.57 8.56
N TRP A 21 -4.25 -7.64 9.34
CA TRP A 21 -5.18 -7.81 10.45
C TRP A 21 -4.46 -7.40 11.72
N ILE A 22 -4.97 -6.38 12.40
CA ILE A 22 -4.40 -5.84 13.63
C ILE A 22 -5.57 -5.61 14.60
N SER A 23 -5.52 -6.25 15.75
CA SER A 23 -6.56 -6.14 16.78
C SER A 23 -6.47 -4.82 17.54
N ALA A 24 -7.53 -4.49 18.29
CA ALA A 24 -7.58 -3.27 19.10
C ALA A 24 -6.47 -3.19 20.19
N SER A 25 -5.96 -4.34 20.65
CA SER A 25 -4.87 -4.42 21.63
C SER A 25 -3.46 -4.33 21.02
N GLU A 26 -3.32 -4.37 19.69
CA GLU A 26 -2.03 -4.42 19.00
C GLU A 26 -1.55 -3.04 18.52
N GLY A 27 -1.63 -2.03 19.39
CA GLY A 27 -1.28 -0.64 19.05
C GLY A 27 0.15 -0.48 18.53
N GLN A 28 1.13 -1.15 19.16
CA GLN A 28 2.53 -1.09 18.71
C GLN A 28 2.70 -1.69 17.31
N ARG A 29 2.07 -2.85 17.05
CA ARG A 29 2.10 -3.50 15.74
C ARG A 29 1.50 -2.61 14.66
N PHE A 30 0.42 -1.89 14.96
CA PHE A 30 -0.17 -0.91 14.05
C PHE A 30 0.85 0.18 13.70
N ALA A 31 1.47 0.79 14.71
CA ALA A 31 2.46 1.85 14.51
C ALA A 31 3.65 1.38 13.65
N ASP A 32 4.19 0.19 13.95
CA ASP A 32 5.31 -0.39 13.20
C ASP A 32 4.92 -0.73 11.76
N THR A 33 3.73 -1.30 11.56
CA THR A 33 3.19 -1.64 10.22
C THR A 33 3.02 -0.39 9.36
N VAL A 34 2.46 0.69 9.93
CA VAL A 34 2.28 1.96 9.20
C VAL A 34 3.63 2.58 8.86
N LYS A 35 4.59 2.55 9.79
CA LYS A 35 5.96 3.05 9.55
C LYS A 35 6.61 2.29 8.39
N GLU A 36 6.55 0.96 8.40
CA GLU A 36 7.09 0.11 7.34
C GLU A 36 6.40 0.41 5.99
N MET A 37 5.07 0.51 5.97
CA MET A 37 4.31 0.84 4.76
C MET A 37 4.75 2.18 4.18
N VAL A 38 4.91 3.21 5.01
CA VAL A 38 5.34 4.55 4.57
C VAL A 38 6.76 4.50 4.01
N GLU A 39 7.69 3.84 4.67
CA GLU A 39 9.07 3.69 4.19
C GLU A 39 9.13 2.94 2.85
N TYR A 40 8.36 1.86 2.72
CA TYR A 40 8.22 1.09 1.49
C TYR A 40 7.69 1.94 0.33
N LEU A 41 6.60 2.68 0.56
CA LEU A 41 5.98 3.54 -0.46
C LEU A 41 6.88 4.71 -0.84
N ARG A 42 7.62 5.29 0.10
CA ARG A 42 8.61 6.35 -0.17
C ARG A 42 9.71 5.85 -1.11
N LYS A 43 10.24 4.64 -0.88
CA LYS A 43 11.25 4.02 -1.75
C LYS A 43 10.73 3.77 -3.16
N LYS A 44 9.44 3.41 -3.31
CA LYS A 44 8.79 3.25 -4.61
C LYS A 44 8.49 4.54 -5.35
N GLY A 45 8.57 5.70 -4.69
CA GLY A 45 8.28 7.00 -5.29
C GLY A 45 6.80 7.22 -5.62
N PRO A 46 6.48 8.35 -6.29
CA PRO A 46 5.10 8.76 -6.57
C PRO A 46 4.29 7.70 -7.33
N SER A 47 2.99 7.64 -7.04
CA SER A 47 2.07 6.76 -7.77
C SER A 47 2.01 7.15 -9.26
N PRO A 48 1.99 6.20 -10.20
CA PRO A 48 1.75 6.46 -11.62
C PRO A 48 0.47 7.26 -11.87
N LEU A 49 -0.58 7.07 -11.05
CA LEU A 49 -1.84 7.82 -11.14
C LEU A 49 -1.67 9.32 -10.93
N LYS A 50 -0.66 9.74 -10.15
CA LYS A 50 -0.40 11.17 -9.93
C LYS A 50 0.00 11.88 -11.22
N LYS A 51 0.62 11.17 -12.18
CA LYS A 51 0.99 11.74 -13.48
C LYS A 51 -0.19 11.82 -14.46
N ALA A 52 -1.24 11.01 -14.25
CA ALA A 52 -2.39 10.94 -15.15
C ALA A 52 -3.49 11.96 -14.79
N LEU A 53 -3.43 12.54 -13.59
CA LEU A 53 -4.41 13.50 -13.06
C LEU A 53 -3.94 14.96 -13.11
N VAL A 54 -2.74 15.21 -13.63
CA VAL A 54 -2.12 16.54 -13.83
C VAL A 54 -1.80 16.69 -15.30
#